data_AF-A0A1G9CAY1-F1
#
_entry.id   AF-A0A1G9CAY1-F1
#
_cell.length_a   1.000
_cell.length_b   1.000
_cell.length_c   1.000
_cell.angle_alpha   90.00
_cell.angle_beta   90.00
_cell.angle_gamma   90.00
#
_symmetry.space_group_name_H-M   'P 1'
#
loop_
_entity.id
_entity.type
_entity.pdbx_description
1 polymer ?
#
loop_
_entity_poly.entity_id
_entity_poly.type
_entity_poly.pdbx_seq_one_letter_code
_entity_poly.pdbx_strand_id
1 'polypeptide(L)'
;MKNKIIKKKNSSIFIRIFLIVGGIFGIFAAAPWNKENILYHRGGYPTDTTANWAITVLCTIAIVYAVLDKSTIKDRGLGLYTDHICPNCEQVFLKGEKPNNNLCSKCKVQIEPLEGFYKRHPELKDN
;
A
#
# COMPACT_ATOMS: atom_id res chain seq x y z
N MET A 1 22.67 21.46 5.91
CA MET A 1 22.33 20.01 6.01
C MET A 1 21.91 19.50 4.64
N LYS A 2 22.54 18.42 4.13
CA LYS A 2 22.25 17.84 2.80
C LYS A 2 20.98 16.99 2.88
N ASN A 3 19.90 17.42 2.23
CA ASN A 3 18.67 16.64 2.11
C ASN A 3 18.91 15.41 1.22
N LYS A 4 18.89 14.22 1.82
CA LYS A 4 18.82 12.95 1.08
C LYS A 4 17.41 12.81 0.50
N ILE A 5 17.28 13.05 -0.80
CA ILE A 5 16.08 12.72 -1.56
C ILE A 5 16.02 11.19 -1.66
N ILE A 6 15.21 10.56 -0.82
CA ILE A 6 14.93 9.13 -0.92
C ILE A 6 14.12 8.93 -2.21
N LYS A 7 14.79 8.49 -3.28
CA LYS A 7 14.14 8.05 -4.52
C LYS A 7 13.30 6.81 -4.23
N LYS A 8 12.02 7.00 -3.91
CA LYS A 8 10.98 5.96 -3.80
C LYS A 8 10.68 5.43 -5.21
N LYS A 9 11.56 4.58 -5.76
CA LYS A 9 11.45 4.06 -7.13
C LYS A 9 11.36 2.52 -7.12
N ASN A 10 10.37 2.00 -7.84
CA ASN A 10 10.16 0.60 -8.29
C ASN A 10 9.67 -0.50 -7.34
N SER A 11 9.55 -0.31 -6.02
CA SER A 11 9.12 -1.42 -5.13
C SER A 11 7.76 -2.06 -5.49
N SER A 12 6.80 -1.29 -6.01
CA SER A 12 5.48 -1.81 -6.38
C SER A 12 5.48 -2.73 -7.60
N ILE A 13 6.40 -2.55 -8.55
CA ILE A 13 6.49 -3.38 -9.77
C ILE A 13 7.14 -4.72 -9.43
N PHE A 14 8.18 -4.70 -8.59
CA PHE A 14 8.84 -5.93 -8.13
C PHE A 14 7.88 -6.85 -7.38
N ILE A 15 7.02 -6.31 -6.51
CA ILE A 15 6.02 -7.12 -5.77
C ILE A 15 5.03 -7.78 -6.74
N ARG A 16 4.58 -7.07 -7.78
CA ARG A 16 3.67 -7.63 -8.79
C ARG A 16 4.32 -8.76 -9.59
N ILE A 17 5.55 -8.54 -10.06
CA ILE A 17 6.31 -9.58 -10.77
C ILE A 17 6.50 -10.79 -9.87
N PHE A 18 6.85 -10.58 -8.59
CA PHE A 18 7.02 -11.66 -7.62
C PHE A 18 5.72 -12.44 -7.37
N LEU A 19 4.57 -11.77 -7.26
CA LEU A 19 3.26 -12.42 -7.11
C LEU A 19 2.86 -13.23 -8.34
N ILE A 20 3.14 -12.71 -9.54
CA ILE A 20 2.85 -13.42 -10.80
C ILE A 20 3.74 -14.66 -10.94
N VAL A 21 5.05 -14.49 -10.76
CA VAL A 21 6.02 -15.60 -10.85
C VAL A 21 5.77 -16.64 -9.76
N GLY A 22 5.50 -16.20 -8.53
CA GLY A 22 5.16 -17.08 -7.41
C GLY A 22 3.85 -17.85 -7.64
N GLY A 23 2.83 -17.19 -8.21
CA GLY A 23 1.58 -17.85 -8.59
C GLY A 23 1.77 -18.92 -9.66
N ILE A 24 2.55 -18.62 -10.71
CA ILE A 24 2.89 -19.59 -11.77
C ILE A 24 3.64 -20.78 -11.16
N PHE A 25 4.65 -20.52 -10.33
CA PHE A 25 5.41 -21.57 -9.65
C PHE A 25 4.50 -22.43 -8.74
N GLY A 26 3.55 -21.83 -8.03
CA GLY A 26 2.57 -22.54 -7.22
C GLY A 26 1.67 -23.47 -8.04
N ILE A 27 1.24 -23.06 -9.24
CA ILE A 27 0.45 -23.90 -10.15
C ILE A 27 1.27 -25.09 -10.66
N PHE A 28 2.53 -24.87 -11.03
CA PHE A 28 3.42 -25.94 -11.45
C PHE A 28 3.74 -26.91 -10.31
N ALA A 29 3.95 -26.40 -9.10
CA ALA A 29 4.17 -27.24 -7.92
C ALA A 29 2.93 -28.08 -7.58
N ALA A 30 1.74 -27.49 -7.63
CA ALA A 30 0.48 -28.20 -7.39
C ALA A 30 0.16 -29.25 -8.47
N ALA A 31 0.67 -29.06 -9.71
CA ALA A 31 0.56 -29.98 -10.83
C ALA A 31 -0.81 -30.69 -10.93
N PRO A 32 -1.94 -29.94 -10.99
CA PRO A 32 -3.29 -30.52 -10.90
C PRO A 32 -3.63 -31.50 -12.03
N TRP A 33 -2.84 -31.50 -13.11
CA TRP A 33 -2.95 -32.40 -14.25
C TRP A 33 -2.22 -33.73 -14.07
N ASN A 34 -1.28 -33.81 -13.12
CA ASN A 34 -0.53 -35.03 -12.85
C ASN A 34 -1.14 -35.76 -11.64
N LYS A 35 -1.95 -36.78 -11.91
CA LYS A 35 -2.61 -37.60 -10.88
C LYS A 35 -1.62 -38.42 -10.04
N GLU A 36 -0.40 -38.62 -10.52
CA GLU A 36 0.64 -39.37 -9.82
C GLU A 36 1.45 -38.47 -8.87
N ASN A 37 1.26 -37.15 -8.94
CA ASN A 37 1.98 -36.20 -8.09
C ASN A 37 1.29 -36.10 -6.73
N ILE A 38 1.67 -36.99 -5.84
CA ILE A 38 1.18 -37.01 -4.46
C ILE A 38 2.03 -36.02 -3.66
N LEU A 39 1.49 -34.83 -3.40
CA LEU A 39 2.08 -33.88 -2.48
C LEU A 39 1.75 -34.30 -1.05
N TYR A 40 2.77 -34.47 -0.22
CA TYR A 40 2.59 -34.76 1.20
C TYR A 40 2.60 -33.46 1.98
N HIS A 41 1.50 -33.14 2.65
CA HIS A 41 1.49 -32.05 3.62
C HIS A 41 2.21 -32.46 4.91
N ARG A 42 2.59 -31.46 5.72
CA ARG A 42 3.23 -31.65 7.02
C ARG A 42 2.29 -32.48 7.92
N GLY A 43 2.58 -33.77 8.06
CA GLY A 43 1.68 -34.76 8.67
C GLY A 43 1.50 -36.05 7.87
N GLY A 44 2.04 -36.13 6.64
CA GLY A 44 2.08 -37.37 5.85
C GLY A 44 0.78 -37.72 5.12
N TYR A 45 -0.24 -36.87 5.19
CA TYR A 45 -1.48 -37.07 4.45
C TYR A 45 -1.27 -36.76 2.97
N PRO A 46 -1.66 -37.67 2.05
CA PRO A 46 -1.63 -37.40 0.63
C PRO A 46 -2.63 -36.30 0.31
N THR A 47 -2.23 -35.38 -0.55
CA THR A 47 -3.14 -34.39 -1.12
C THR A 47 -4.02 -35.05 -2.16
N ASP A 48 -5.32 -34.95 -1.96
CA ASP A 48 -6.29 -35.35 -2.97
C ASP A 48 -6.20 -34.45 -4.20
N THR A 49 -6.55 -35.00 -5.36
CA THR A 49 -6.61 -34.24 -6.63
C THR A 49 -7.44 -32.96 -6.48
N THR A 50 -8.50 -32.99 -5.68
CA THR A 50 -9.35 -31.82 -5.36
C THR A 50 -8.58 -30.70 -4.65
N ALA A 51 -7.67 -31.04 -3.74
CA ALA A 51 -6.85 -30.05 -3.02
C ALA A 51 -5.87 -29.34 -3.98
N ASN A 52 -5.28 -30.08 -4.92
CA ASN A 52 -4.37 -29.51 -5.94
C ASN A 52 -5.11 -28.54 -6.88
N TRP A 53 -6.36 -28.84 -7.23
CA TRP A 53 -7.22 -27.91 -7.98
C TRP A 53 -7.59 -26.67 -7.16
N ALA A 54 -7.89 -26.82 -5.87
CA ALA A 54 -8.20 -25.69 -4.99
C ALA A 54 -7.00 -24.71 -4.87
N ILE A 55 -5.78 -25.23 -4.73
CA ILE A 55 -4.54 -24.44 -4.72
C ILE A 55 -4.36 -23.71 -6.05
N THR A 56 -4.56 -24.41 -7.16
CA THR A 56 -4.44 -23.84 -8.52
C THR A 56 -5.41 -22.68 -8.75
N VAL A 57 -6.67 -22.84 -8.31
CA VAL A 57 -7.69 -21.78 -8.39
C VAL A 57 -7.30 -20.57 -7.54
N LEU A 58 -6.83 -20.79 -6.31
CA LEU A 58 -6.35 -19.70 -5.44
C LEU A 58 -5.16 -18.95 -6.05
N CYS A 59 -4.17 -19.65 -6.59
CA CYS A 59 -3.03 -19.04 -7.27
C CYS A 59 -3.47 -18.24 -8.50
N THR A 60 -4.42 -18.77 -9.27
CA THR A 60 -4.95 -18.09 -10.45
C THR A 60 -5.70 -16.82 -10.06
N ILE A 61 -6.54 -16.87 -9.02
CA ILE A 61 -7.23 -15.71 -8.47
C ILE A 61 -6.21 -14.66 -8.01
N ALA A 62 -5.15 -15.06 -7.31
CA ALA A 62 -4.10 -14.15 -6.86
C ALA A 62 -3.36 -13.46 -8.03
N ILE A 63 -3.06 -14.19 -9.11
CA ILE A 63 -2.46 -13.62 -10.33
C ILE A 63 -3.43 -12.63 -10.99
N VAL A 64 -4.71 -13.02 -11.13
CA VAL A 64 -5.74 -12.16 -11.71
C VAL A 64 -5.90 -10.87 -10.91
N TYR A 65 -5.95 -10.96 -9.58
CA TYR A 65 -5.92 -9.77 -8.73
C TYR A 65 -4.66 -8.96 -8.93
N ALA A 66 -3.46 -9.56 -8.96
CA ALA A 66 -2.21 -8.83 -9.17
C ALA A 66 -2.15 -8.09 -10.52
N VAL A 67 -2.80 -8.62 -11.56
CA VAL A 67 -2.89 -8.02 -12.90
C VAL A 67 -4.00 -6.97 -12.98
N LEU A 68 -5.19 -7.28 -12.47
CA LEU A 68 -6.36 -6.39 -12.48
C LEU A 68 -6.27 -5.28 -11.44
N ASP A 69 -5.41 -5.40 -10.44
CA ASP A 69 -5.13 -4.36 -9.47
C ASP A 69 -4.39 -3.20 -10.17
N LYS A 70 -5.17 -2.44 -10.93
CA LYS A 70 -4.81 -1.15 -11.50
C LYS A 70 -4.73 -0.10 -10.40
N SER A 71 -5.04 -0.45 -9.14
CA SER A 71 -4.76 0.42 -8.02
C SER A 71 -3.24 0.55 -7.88
N THR A 72 -2.78 1.70 -8.31
CA THR A 72 -1.77 2.45 -7.62
C THR A 72 -1.72 2.05 -6.14
N ILE A 73 -0.80 1.16 -5.77
CA ILE A 73 -0.26 1.03 -4.40
C ILE A 73 0.54 2.31 -4.07
N LYS A 74 -0.01 3.47 -4.43
CA LYS A 74 0.40 4.80 -4.05
C LYS A 74 -0.46 5.29 -2.88
N ASP A 75 -1.61 4.66 -2.62
CA ASP A 75 -2.54 5.09 -1.56
C ASP A 75 -2.56 4.20 -0.31
N ARG A 76 -1.92 3.02 -0.32
CA ARG A 76 -1.89 2.11 0.86
C ARG A 76 -0.67 2.28 1.78
N GLY A 77 0.15 3.31 1.57
CA GLY A 77 1.28 3.57 2.48
C GLY A 77 1.90 4.95 2.28
N LEU A 78 1.61 5.85 3.23
CA LEU A 78 2.22 7.18 3.44
C LEU A 78 1.64 8.37 2.64
N GLY A 79 0.32 8.41 2.44
CA GLY A 79 -0.43 9.64 2.13
C GLY A 79 -1.34 10.10 3.29
N LEU A 80 -1.08 9.58 4.49
CA LEU A 80 -1.92 9.72 5.69
C LEU A 80 -1.63 10.96 6.54
N TYR A 81 -0.62 11.76 6.17
CA TYR A 81 -0.29 13.02 6.83
C TYR A 81 -0.22 14.15 5.81
N THR A 82 -1.30 14.38 5.05
CA THR A 82 -1.52 15.76 4.57
C THR A 82 -2.08 16.53 5.77
N ASP A 83 -1.19 16.78 6.71
CA ASP A 83 -1.44 17.59 7.87
C ASP A 83 -1.87 18.96 7.37
N HIS A 84 -2.93 19.51 7.94
CA HIS A 84 -3.30 20.89 7.70
C HIS A 84 -2.80 21.72 8.88
N ILE A 85 -2.35 22.94 8.65
CA ILE A 85 -1.84 23.83 9.69
C ILE A 85 -2.60 25.15 9.62
N CYS A 86 -2.94 25.70 10.78
CA CYS A 86 -3.47 27.05 10.86
C CYS A 86 -2.33 28.04 10.69
N PRO A 87 -2.39 28.99 9.74
CA PRO A 87 -1.32 29.98 9.54
C PRO A 87 -1.13 30.94 10.72
N ASN A 88 -2.16 31.10 11.56
CA ASN A 88 -2.14 32.11 12.63
C ASN A 88 -1.78 31.54 14.01
N CYS A 89 -2.08 30.27 14.27
CA CYS A 89 -1.82 29.63 15.57
C CYS A 89 -0.97 28.37 15.47
N GLU A 90 -0.49 28.04 14.27
CA GLU A 90 0.38 26.90 13.96
C GLU A 90 -0.14 25.53 14.43
N GLN A 91 -1.44 25.46 14.76
CA GLN A 91 -2.07 24.24 15.20
C GLN A 91 -2.19 23.30 14.01
N VAL A 92 -1.64 22.10 14.17
CA VAL A 92 -1.69 21.02 13.19
C VAL A 92 -2.99 20.23 13.36
N PHE A 93 -3.65 19.95 12.25
CA PHE A 93 -4.88 19.20 12.12
C PHE A 93 -4.61 17.95 11.28
N LEU A 94 -4.91 16.78 11.83
CA LEU A 94 -4.71 15.51 11.16
C LEU A 94 -5.82 15.27 10.11
N LYS A 95 -5.50 14.46 9.09
CA LYS A 95 -6.45 14.06 8.04
C LYS A 95 -7.56 13.19 8.66
N GLY A 96 -8.72 13.81 8.90
CA GLY A 96 -9.89 13.19 9.55
C GLY A 96 -10.46 14.05 10.68
N GLU A 97 -9.65 14.95 11.24
CA GLU A 97 -10.06 15.92 12.26
C GLU A 97 -10.46 17.27 11.66
N LYS A 98 -10.70 17.30 10.33
CA LYS A 98 -11.06 18.54 9.64
C LYS A 98 -12.34 19.10 10.24
N PRO A 99 -12.32 20.28 10.87
CA PRO A 99 -13.54 20.95 11.27
C PRO A 99 -14.38 21.23 10.02
N ASN A 100 -15.70 21.10 10.16
CA ASN A 100 -16.65 21.43 9.11
C ASN A 100 -16.29 22.82 8.55
N ASN A 101 -15.98 22.88 7.25
CA ASN A 101 -15.60 24.07 6.46
C ASN A 101 -14.10 24.44 6.38
N ASN A 102 -13.14 23.57 6.75
CA ASN A 102 -11.69 23.87 6.64
C ASN A 102 -11.27 25.14 7.42
N LEU A 103 -11.94 25.46 8.53
CA LEU A 103 -11.64 26.63 9.36
C LEU A 103 -11.02 26.19 10.68
N CYS A 104 -9.94 26.82 11.11
CA CYS A 104 -9.37 26.57 12.43
C CYS A 104 -10.43 26.81 13.53
N SER A 105 -10.59 25.86 14.45
CA SER A 105 -11.57 25.96 15.55
C SER A 105 -11.33 27.16 16.47
N LYS A 106 -10.08 27.64 16.57
CA LYS A 106 -9.69 28.79 17.40
C LYS A 106 -9.71 30.10 16.62
N CYS A 107 -9.04 30.12 15.47
CA CYS A 107 -8.82 31.36 14.71
C CYS A 107 -9.94 31.67 13.71
N LYS A 108 -10.78 30.68 13.36
CA LYS A 108 -11.76 30.76 12.26
C LYS A 108 -11.15 31.17 10.92
N VAL A 109 -9.85 30.97 10.75
CA VAL A 109 -9.10 31.19 9.51
C VAL A 109 -9.01 29.88 8.74
N GLN A 110 -8.93 29.96 7.42
CA GLN A 110 -8.78 28.81 6.54
C GLN A 110 -7.47 28.06 6.85
N ILE A 111 -7.56 26.74 7.08
CA ILE A 111 -6.40 25.89 7.31
C ILE A 111 -5.71 25.55 5.98
N GLU A 112 -4.39 25.58 5.98
CA GLU A 112 -3.56 25.30 4.81
C GLU A 112 -2.91 23.93 4.88
N PRO A 113 -2.48 23.32 3.77
CA PRO A 113 -1.65 22.12 3.82
C PRO A 113 -0.28 22.44 4.45
N LEU A 114 0.12 21.62 5.42
CA LEU A 114 1.43 21.65 6.09
C LEU A 114 2.58 21.44 5.07
N GLU A 115 2.33 20.66 4.03
CA GLU A 115 3.32 20.45 2.97
C GLU A 115 3.68 21.78 2.29
N GLY A 116 4.94 22.17 2.44
CA GLY A 116 5.47 23.43 1.91
C GLY A 116 5.02 24.69 2.65
N PHE A 117 4.29 24.57 3.77
CA PHE A 117 3.82 25.72 4.56
C PHE A 117 4.99 26.65 4.98
N TYR A 118 6.02 26.12 5.64
CA TYR A 118 7.21 26.88 6.04
C TYR A 118 8.10 27.35 4.87
N LYS A 119 7.82 26.93 3.63
CA LYS A 119 8.43 27.52 2.44
C LYS A 119 7.67 28.76 1.96
N ARG A 120 6.34 28.79 2.18
CA ARG A 120 5.46 29.92 1.87
C ARG A 120 5.51 30.99 2.97
N HIS A 121 5.69 30.56 4.21
CA HIS A 121 5.79 31.38 5.41
C HIS A 121 7.17 31.20 6.07
N PRO A 122 8.26 31.71 5.46
CA PRO A 122 9.58 31.65 6.05
C PRO A 122 9.67 32.39 7.39
N GLU A 123 8.80 33.38 7.62
CA GLU A 123 8.73 34.17 8.85
C GLU A 123 8.39 33.36 10.11
N LEU A 124 7.81 32.16 9.97
CA LEU A 124 7.42 31.29 11.09
C LEU A 124 8.45 30.18 11.38
N LYS A 125 9.59 30.17 10.68
CA LYS A 125 10.56 29.06 10.76
C LYS A 125 11.58 29.20 11.92
N ASP A 126 11.78 30.41 12.42
CA ASP A 126 12.90 30.76 13.30
C ASP A 126 12.46 31.15 14.72
N ASN A 127 11.30 30.67 15.19
CA ASN A 127 10.80 30.92 16.55
C ASN A 127 10.84 29.64 17.41
#